data_AF-Q9RTV9-F1
#
_entry.id   AF-Q9RTV9-F1
#
_cell.length_a   1.000
_cell.length_b   1.000
_cell.length_c   1.000
_cell.angle_alpha   90.00
_cell.angle_beta   90.00
_cell.angle_gamma   90.00
#
_symmetry.space_group_name_H-M   'P 1'
#
loop_
_entity.id
_entity.type
_entity.pdbx_description
1 polymer ?
#
loop_
_entity_poly.entity_id
_entity_poly.type
_entity_poly.pdbx_seq_one_letter_code
_entity_poly.pdbx_strand_id
1 'polypeptide(L)'
;MDRAADYGLTEFRDAPALRVEYVSGDPNGRTFAEADTRLLGRQIAQVHQQAASFFGDVSGQRRQPLEQFYVRALETVRATAPRYAPQNWAGHWDTVERVFAAVPPPRQAAPMLLDWNESQFVWRGGQPYALVDVEASATAPPELDLTFWELLLPAGAPAQAFQAGYREVRPWPDLNPHRAACRLILLALESEGTRDAAQWLAQPAVLETA
;
A
#
# COMPACT_ATOMS: atom_id res chain seq x y z
N MET A 1 -8.48 14.21 -37.77
CA MET A 1 -7.57 15.30 -37.36
C MET A 1 -7.57 15.27 -35.84
N ASP A 2 -6.72 14.41 -35.27
CA ASP A 2 -6.64 14.21 -33.82
C ASP A 2 -6.03 15.45 -33.19
N ARG A 3 -6.83 16.19 -32.42
CA ARG A 3 -6.26 17.05 -31.38
C ARG A 3 -5.72 16.11 -30.32
N ALA A 4 -4.40 16.02 -30.21
CA ALA A 4 -3.77 15.47 -29.02
C ALA A 4 -4.43 16.15 -27.81
N ALA A 5 -5.11 15.37 -26.96
CA ALA A 5 -5.65 15.89 -25.73
C ALA A 5 -4.46 16.36 -24.89
N ASP A 6 -4.43 17.66 -24.59
CA ASP A 6 -3.37 18.28 -23.80
C ASP A 6 -3.56 17.85 -22.34
N TYR A 7 -2.89 16.77 -21.93
CA TYR A 7 -2.88 16.27 -20.56
C TYR A 7 -1.81 16.97 -19.72
N GLY A 8 -2.03 17.07 -18.42
CA GLY A 8 -1.05 17.63 -17.48
C GLY A 8 -1.54 18.85 -16.72
N LEU A 9 -0.59 19.61 -16.18
CA LEU A 9 -0.89 20.82 -15.40
C LEU A 9 -1.56 21.87 -16.29
N THR A 10 -2.68 22.40 -15.81
CA THR A 10 -3.48 23.43 -16.46
C THR A 10 -3.99 24.42 -15.40
N GLU A 11 -4.72 25.44 -15.83
CA GLU A 11 -5.43 26.35 -14.93
C GLU A 11 -6.94 26.09 -15.00
N PHE A 12 -7.58 26.02 -13.84
CA PHE A 12 -9.03 25.98 -13.71
C PHE A 12 -9.48 26.97 -12.66
N ARG A 13 -10.21 28.02 -13.08
CA ARG A 13 -10.69 29.11 -12.21
C ARG A 13 -9.56 29.75 -11.40
N ASP A 14 -8.50 30.17 -12.09
CA ASP A 14 -7.33 30.86 -11.51
C ASP A 14 -6.55 30.03 -10.47
N ALA A 15 -6.69 28.70 -10.50
CA ALA A 15 -5.93 27.77 -9.67
C ALA A 15 -5.25 26.68 -10.53
N PRO A 16 -4.06 26.19 -10.11
CA PRO A 16 -3.45 25.02 -10.73
C PRO A 16 -4.37 23.82 -10.65
N ALA A 17 -4.53 23.12 -11.76
CA ALA A 17 -5.34 21.91 -11.87
C ALA A 17 -4.59 20.87 -12.69
N LEU A 18 -4.86 19.59 -12.42
CA LEU A 18 -4.38 18.49 -13.25
C LEU A 18 -5.49 18.08 -14.22
N ARG A 19 -5.25 18.20 -15.53
CA ARG A 19 -6.13 17.65 -16.56
C ARG A 19 -5.67 16.25 -16.91
N VAL A 20 -6.53 15.28 -16.62
CA VAL A 20 -6.34 13.87 -16.96
C VAL A 20 -7.40 13.41 -17.94
N GLU A 21 -7.15 12.28 -18.59
CA GLU A 21 -8.17 11.60 -19.39
C GLU A 21 -9.35 11.17 -18.50
N TYR A 22 -10.57 11.37 -19.00
CA TYR A 22 -11.74 10.80 -18.35
C TYR A 22 -11.80 9.30 -18.64
N VAL A 23 -11.64 8.48 -17.59
CA VAL A 23 -11.70 7.02 -17.70
C VAL A 23 -13.08 6.53 -17.25
N SER A 24 -13.88 6.01 -18.18
CA SER A 24 -15.18 5.43 -17.85
C SER A 24 -15.05 4.05 -17.18
N GLY A 25 -15.76 3.84 -16.08
CA GLY A 25 -15.87 2.57 -15.37
C GLY A 25 -17.31 2.08 -15.23
N ASP A 26 -17.45 0.89 -14.64
CA ASP A 26 -18.76 0.31 -14.31
C ASP A 26 -19.41 1.04 -13.12
N PRO A 27 -20.74 1.23 -13.12
CA PRO A 27 -21.44 2.05 -12.12
C PRO A 27 -21.61 1.38 -10.74
N ASN A 28 -21.36 0.07 -10.62
CA ASN A 28 -21.54 -0.68 -9.38
C ASN A 28 -20.22 -1.30 -8.93
N GLY A 29 -19.98 -1.27 -7.62
CA GLY A 29 -18.76 -1.74 -6.97
C GLY A 29 -18.45 -3.18 -7.33
N ARG A 30 -17.20 -3.40 -7.74
CA ARG A 30 -16.62 -4.71 -7.95
C ARG A 30 -15.51 -4.84 -6.92
N THR A 31 -15.38 -6.01 -6.31
CA THR A 31 -14.48 -6.24 -5.18
C THR A 31 -13.28 -7.06 -5.63
N PHE A 32 -12.18 -7.03 -4.87
CA PHE A 32 -11.05 -7.93 -5.09
C PHE A 32 -11.43 -9.41 -4.97
N ALA A 33 -12.55 -9.74 -4.31
CA ALA A 33 -13.08 -11.09 -4.25
C ALA A 33 -13.53 -11.64 -5.62
N GLU A 34 -13.92 -10.76 -6.53
CA GLU A 34 -14.45 -11.09 -7.86
C GLU A 34 -13.42 -10.86 -8.98
N ALA A 35 -12.30 -10.20 -8.65
CA ALA A 35 -11.23 -9.87 -9.58
C ALA A 35 -10.33 -11.07 -9.91
N ASP A 36 -9.60 -10.97 -11.02
CA ASP A 36 -8.45 -11.83 -11.31
C ASP A 36 -7.27 -11.39 -10.42
N THR A 37 -7.27 -11.90 -9.20
CA THR A 37 -6.23 -11.60 -8.20
C THR A 37 -4.86 -12.09 -8.61
N ARG A 38 -4.75 -13.11 -9.48
CA ARG A 38 -3.47 -13.56 -10.04
C ARG A 38 -2.89 -12.50 -10.97
N LEU A 39 -3.71 -11.89 -11.83
CA LEU A 39 -3.28 -10.77 -12.66
C LEU A 39 -2.84 -9.58 -11.78
N LEU A 40 -3.59 -9.25 -10.73
CA LEU A 40 -3.22 -8.18 -9.80
C LEU A 40 -1.85 -8.44 -9.14
N GLY A 41 -1.63 -9.65 -8.62
CA GLY A 41 -0.35 -10.02 -8.03
C GLY A 41 0.82 -9.87 -9.01
N ARG A 42 0.60 -10.25 -10.28
CA ARG A 42 1.59 -10.06 -11.36
C ARG A 42 1.89 -8.58 -11.61
N GLN A 43 0.87 -7.74 -11.65
CA GLN A 43 1.02 -6.30 -11.90
C GLN A 43 1.75 -5.60 -10.74
N ILE A 44 1.40 -5.89 -9.49
CA ILE A 44 2.11 -5.37 -8.32
C ILE A 44 3.57 -5.82 -8.33
N ALA A 45 3.82 -7.09 -8.68
CA ALA A 45 5.19 -7.58 -8.82
C ALA A 45 5.98 -6.86 -9.91
N GLN A 46 5.35 -6.47 -11.03
CA GLN A 46 5.98 -5.68 -12.10
C GLN A 46 6.35 -4.28 -11.60
N VAL A 47 5.48 -3.60 -10.85
CA VAL A 47 5.82 -2.32 -10.21
C VAL A 47 7.01 -2.50 -9.27
N HIS A 48 6.99 -3.56 -8.47
CA HIS A 48 8.07 -3.91 -7.55
C HIS A 48 9.40 -4.32 -8.21
N GLN A 49 9.47 -4.47 -9.55
CA GLN A 49 10.74 -4.65 -10.25
C GLN A 49 11.57 -3.37 -10.27
N GLN A 50 10.95 -2.19 -10.06
CA GLN A 50 11.64 -0.91 -9.94
C GLN A 50 12.28 -0.76 -8.55
N ALA A 51 13.20 -1.66 -8.24
CA ALA A 51 13.83 -1.72 -6.93
C ALA A 51 14.76 -0.51 -6.68
N ALA A 52 14.70 0.01 -5.47
CA ALA A 52 15.51 1.11 -4.97
C ALA A 52 16.23 0.70 -3.68
N SER A 53 17.42 1.28 -3.46
CA SER A 53 18.20 1.11 -2.22
C SER A 53 17.90 2.20 -1.17
N PHE A 54 16.79 2.91 -1.33
CA PHE A 54 16.37 4.04 -0.49
C PHE A 54 14.84 4.07 -0.40
N PHE A 55 14.29 4.69 0.64
CA PHE A 55 12.87 5.03 0.70
C PHE A 55 12.66 6.54 0.60
N GLY A 56 11.45 6.98 0.25
CA GLY A 56 11.14 8.40 0.10
C GLY A 56 10.03 8.67 -0.89
N ASP A 57 10.06 9.83 -1.55
CA ASP A 57 9.08 10.13 -2.60
C ASP A 57 9.40 9.42 -3.92
N VAL A 58 8.37 9.21 -4.74
CA VAL A 58 8.47 8.48 -6.01
C VAL A 58 9.29 9.20 -7.08
N SER A 59 9.52 10.52 -6.96
CA SER A 59 10.44 11.24 -7.85
C SER A 59 11.91 10.99 -7.50
N GLY A 60 12.15 10.43 -6.32
CA GLY A 60 13.48 10.22 -5.77
C GLY A 60 14.18 11.53 -5.42
N GLN A 61 13.49 12.64 -5.18
CA GLN A 61 14.15 13.88 -4.75
C GLN A 61 14.45 13.86 -3.25
N ARG A 62 13.51 13.34 -2.44
CA ARG A 62 13.71 13.09 -1.02
C ARG A 62 13.95 11.60 -0.84
N ARG A 63 15.17 11.26 -0.43
CA ARG A 63 15.62 9.89 -0.19
C ARG A 63 16.09 9.76 1.23
N GLN A 64 15.85 8.61 1.82
CA GLN A 64 16.37 8.20 3.10
C GLN A 64 16.94 6.78 3.00
N PRO A 65 17.98 6.45 3.78
CA PRO A 65 18.55 5.12 3.78
C PRO A 65 17.57 4.08 4.34
N LEU A 66 17.57 2.87 3.79
CA LEU A 66 16.63 1.81 4.18
C LEU A 66 16.73 1.43 5.66
N GLU A 67 17.91 1.50 6.27
CA GLU A 67 18.09 1.20 7.69
C GLU A 67 17.35 2.18 8.63
N GLN A 68 17.00 3.36 8.13
CA GLN A 68 16.20 4.34 8.87
C GLN A 68 14.69 4.14 8.71
N PHE A 69 14.23 3.20 7.88
CA PHE A 69 12.82 3.09 7.54
C PHE A 69 11.94 2.89 8.77
N TYR A 70 12.19 1.82 9.55
CA TYR A 70 11.39 1.51 10.73
C TYR A 70 11.61 2.49 11.89
N VAL A 71 12.80 3.09 12.00
CA VAL A 71 13.09 4.15 12.98
C VAL A 71 12.18 5.36 12.72
N ARG A 72 12.18 5.87 11.48
CA ARG A 72 11.36 7.01 11.08
C ARG A 72 9.87 6.67 11.05
N ALA A 73 9.51 5.43 10.73
CA ALA A 73 8.14 4.96 10.82
C ALA A 73 7.62 5.02 12.26
N LEU A 74 8.40 4.59 13.25
CA LEU A 74 8.03 4.71 14.67
C LEU A 74 7.86 6.19 15.09
N GLU A 75 8.77 7.05 14.69
CA GLU A 75 8.66 8.51 14.94
C GLU A 75 7.36 9.06 14.35
N THR A 76 7.03 8.64 13.13
CA THR A 76 5.80 9.05 12.43
C THR A 76 4.56 8.52 13.15
N VAL A 77 4.55 7.24 13.53
CA VAL A 77 3.46 6.64 14.31
C VAL A 77 3.26 7.41 15.62
N ARG A 78 4.32 7.68 16.39
CA ARG A 78 4.23 8.49 17.63
C ARG A 78 3.67 9.89 17.40
N ALA A 79 3.98 10.52 16.27
CA ALA A 79 3.50 11.87 15.96
C ALA A 79 2.04 11.89 15.48
N THR A 80 1.60 10.84 14.79
CA THR A 80 0.31 10.79 14.08
C THR A 80 -0.77 10.09 14.91
N ALA A 81 -0.47 8.91 15.46
CA ALA A 81 -1.43 8.07 16.16
C ALA A 81 -2.16 8.75 17.35
N PRO A 82 -1.53 9.59 18.18
CA PRO A 82 -2.25 10.29 19.26
C PRO A 82 -3.27 11.32 18.75
N ARG A 83 -3.14 11.76 17.50
CA ARG A 83 -4.04 12.75 16.88
C ARG A 83 -5.24 12.07 16.21
N TYR A 84 -5.03 10.87 15.67
CA TYR A 84 -6.01 10.12 14.90
C TYR A 84 -6.30 8.78 15.61
N ALA A 85 -7.50 8.70 16.20
CA ALA A 85 -7.94 7.57 17.01
C ALA A 85 -7.05 7.22 18.23
N PRO A 86 -6.80 8.17 19.17
CA PRO A 86 -5.92 7.97 20.33
C PRO A 86 -6.29 6.76 21.21
N GLN A 87 -7.57 6.38 21.24
CA GLN A 87 -8.06 5.21 21.96
C GLN A 87 -7.45 3.89 21.48
N ASN A 88 -7.02 3.81 20.21
CA ASN A 88 -6.40 2.60 19.67
C ASN A 88 -4.97 2.40 20.20
N TRP A 89 -4.34 3.45 20.71
CA TRP A 89 -2.93 3.48 21.07
C TRP A 89 -2.68 3.56 22.57
N ALA A 90 -3.67 4.03 23.32
CA ALA A 90 -3.61 4.15 24.77
C ALA A 90 -3.28 2.78 25.41
N GLY A 91 -2.21 2.72 26.19
CA GLY A 91 -1.78 1.49 26.86
C GLY A 91 -1.03 0.47 25.99
N HIS A 92 -0.83 0.74 24.69
CA HIS A 92 -0.16 -0.19 23.76
C HIS A 92 1.26 0.23 23.33
N TRP A 93 1.75 1.39 23.77
CA TRP A 93 3.04 1.95 23.35
C TRP A 93 4.24 1.04 23.61
N ASP A 94 4.31 0.35 24.75
CA ASP A 94 5.38 -0.61 25.04
C ASP A 94 5.43 -1.77 24.02
N THR A 95 4.27 -2.18 23.50
CA THR A 95 4.18 -3.19 22.46
C THR A 95 4.60 -2.63 21.10
N VAL A 96 4.14 -1.42 20.76
CA VAL A 96 4.52 -0.72 19.53
C VAL A 96 6.04 -0.56 19.46
N GLU A 97 6.67 -0.05 20.51
CA GLU A 97 8.11 0.17 20.57
C GLU A 97 8.91 -1.13 20.46
N ARG A 98 8.47 -2.20 21.12
CA ARG A 98 9.11 -3.53 20.98
C ARG A 98 9.01 -4.07 19.56
N VAL A 99 7.87 -3.90 18.89
CA VAL A 99 7.70 -4.34 17.50
C VAL A 99 8.68 -3.61 16.58
N PHE A 100 8.77 -2.27 16.69
CA PHE A 100 9.70 -1.48 15.87
C PHE A 100 11.17 -1.68 16.24
N ALA A 101 11.49 -2.05 17.49
CA ALA A 101 12.86 -2.38 17.89
C ALA A 101 13.32 -3.75 17.40
N ALA A 102 12.40 -4.70 17.18
CA ALA A 102 12.71 -6.08 16.79
C ALA A 102 12.75 -6.29 15.26
N VAL A 103 12.08 -5.43 14.49
CA VAL A 103 12.00 -5.56 13.03
C VAL A 103 13.37 -5.28 12.36
N PRO A 104 13.87 -6.16 11.49
CA PRO A 104 15.11 -5.92 10.76
C PRO A 104 14.91 -4.80 9.72
N PRO A 105 16.00 -4.14 9.30
CA PRO A 105 15.91 -3.17 8.22
C PRO A 105 15.48 -3.86 6.90
N PRO A 106 14.65 -3.19 6.08
CA PRO A 106 14.27 -3.71 4.77
C PRO A 106 15.47 -3.76 3.82
N ARG A 107 15.46 -4.69 2.87
CA ARG A 107 16.58 -4.90 1.93
C ARG A 107 16.48 -4.07 0.67
N GLN A 108 15.28 -3.64 0.30
CA GLN A 108 15.00 -2.84 -0.88
C GLN A 108 13.71 -2.05 -0.66
N ALA A 109 13.47 -1.08 -1.53
CA ALA A 109 12.20 -0.40 -1.69
C ALA A 109 11.72 -0.51 -3.14
N ALA A 110 10.47 -0.16 -3.38
CA ALA A 110 9.88 0.01 -4.71
C ALA A 110 8.80 1.10 -4.66
N PRO A 111 8.42 1.67 -5.81
CA PRO A 111 7.21 2.47 -5.92
C PRO A 111 5.99 1.67 -5.45
N MET A 112 5.11 2.30 -4.68
CA MET A 112 3.82 1.75 -4.26
C MET A 112 2.83 2.87 -3.98
N LEU A 113 1.57 2.50 -3.83
CA LEU A 113 0.49 3.37 -3.37
C LEU A 113 0.12 2.99 -1.94
N LEU A 114 0.04 3.95 -1.02
CA LEU A 114 -0.35 3.69 0.39
C LEU A 114 -1.86 3.76 0.62
N ASP A 115 -2.65 3.72 -0.46
CA ASP A 115 -4.11 3.69 -0.48
C ASP A 115 -4.60 2.75 -1.60
N TRP A 116 -4.53 1.44 -1.37
CA TRP A 116 -4.95 0.42 -2.34
C TRP A 116 -6.43 0.04 -2.21
N ASN A 117 -7.24 0.83 -1.50
CA ASN A 117 -8.65 0.52 -1.28
C ASN A 117 -9.38 0.32 -2.63
N GLU A 118 -10.40 -0.55 -2.67
CA GLU A 118 -11.17 -0.86 -3.89
C GLU A 118 -11.79 0.39 -4.54
N SER A 119 -12.05 1.43 -3.75
CA SER A 119 -12.54 2.74 -4.22
C SER A 119 -11.54 3.51 -5.08
N GLN A 120 -10.24 3.19 -5.00
CA GLN A 120 -9.18 3.81 -5.80
C GLN A 120 -9.04 3.21 -7.20
N PHE A 121 -9.87 2.22 -7.53
CA PHE A 121 -9.90 1.61 -8.84
C PHE A 121 -11.12 2.04 -9.64
N VAL A 122 -10.88 2.41 -10.89
CA VAL A 122 -11.91 2.38 -11.93
C VAL A 122 -12.03 0.94 -12.39
N TRP A 123 -13.22 0.36 -12.22
CA TRP A 123 -13.49 -1.02 -12.57
C TRP A 123 -14.05 -1.15 -13.99
N ARG A 124 -13.60 -2.18 -14.71
CA ARG A 124 -14.13 -2.54 -16.04
C ARG A 124 -14.21 -4.06 -16.19
N GLY A 125 -15.38 -4.56 -16.56
CA GLY A 125 -15.56 -5.99 -16.88
C GLY A 125 -15.26 -6.97 -15.75
N GLY A 126 -15.31 -6.57 -14.48
CA GLY A 126 -14.95 -7.45 -13.34
C GLY A 126 -13.60 -7.10 -12.74
N GLN A 127 -12.81 -6.27 -13.42
CA GLN A 127 -11.39 -6.14 -13.17
C GLN A 127 -11.00 -4.70 -12.83
N PRO A 128 -10.00 -4.52 -11.96
CA PRO A 128 -9.32 -3.24 -11.82
C PRO A 128 -8.75 -2.81 -13.18
N TYR A 129 -9.11 -1.63 -13.65
CA TYR A 129 -8.74 -1.16 -14.99
C TYR A 129 -7.81 0.06 -14.96
N ALA A 130 -8.11 1.03 -14.10
CA ALA A 130 -7.26 2.20 -13.88
C ALA A 130 -7.22 2.57 -12.41
N LEU A 131 -6.12 3.19 -11.99
CA LEU A 131 -5.92 3.75 -10.66
C LEU A 131 -6.21 5.25 -10.67
N VAL A 132 -6.89 5.72 -9.64
CA VAL A 132 -7.07 7.14 -9.34
C VAL A 132 -6.42 7.46 -8.01
N ASP A 133 -6.37 8.75 -7.65
CA ASP A 133 -5.86 9.21 -6.35
C ASP A 133 -4.43 8.74 -6.01
N VAL A 134 -3.53 8.81 -6.99
CA VAL A 134 -2.16 8.28 -6.87
C VAL A 134 -1.21 9.18 -6.06
N GLU A 135 -1.73 10.20 -5.38
CA GLU A 135 -0.92 11.17 -4.62
C GLU A 135 -0.32 10.60 -3.34
N ALA A 136 -0.92 9.55 -2.78
CA ALA A 136 -0.38 8.75 -1.67
C ALA A 136 0.74 7.78 -2.10
N SER A 137 1.39 8.03 -3.25
CA SER A 137 2.48 7.20 -3.75
C SER A 137 3.80 7.46 -3.02
N ALA A 138 4.54 6.39 -2.73
CA ALA A 138 5.85 6.45 -2.10
C ALA A 138 6.81 5.41 -2.69
N THR A 139 8.11 5.63 -2.50
CA THR A 139 9.12 4.56 -2.61
C THR A 139 9.35 3.99 -1.23
N ALA A 140 8.91 2.75 -0.99
CA ALA A 140 8.96 2.11 0.33
C ALA A 140 9.18 0.58 0.21
N PRO A 141 9.46 -0.13 1.32
CA PRO A 141 9.73 -1.56 1.28
C PRO A 141 8.54 -2.39 0.80
N PRO A 142 8.69 -3.30 -0.19
CA PRO A 142 7.61 -4.15 -0.68
C PRO A 142 6.82 -4.88 0.40
N GLU A 143 7.44 -5.14 1.55
CA GLU A 143 6.82 -5.78 2.70
C GLU A 143 5.67 -4.94 3.28
N LEU A 144 5.75 -3.61 3.23
CA LEU A 144 4.65 -2.72 3.63
C LEU A 144 3.46 -2.86 2.66
N ASP A 145 3.74 -2.80 1.36
CA ASP A 145 2.71 -2.90 0.31
C ASP A 145 1.99 -4.25 0.37
N LEU A 146 2.75 -5.35 0.42
CA LEU A 146 2.19 -6.69 0.47
C LEU A 146 1.47 -6.98 1.79
N THR A 147 1.90 -6.37 2.90
CA THR A 147 1.13 -6.43 4.16
C THR A 147 -0.19 -5.67 4.02
N PHE A 148 -0.25 -4.60 3.23
CA PHE A 148 -1.52 -3.92 2.97
C PHE A 148 -2.43 -4.77 2.09
N TRP A 149 -1.91 -5.34 0.98
CA TRP A 149 -2.67 -6.29 0.16
C TRP A 149 -3.18 -7.50 0.96
N GLU A 150 -2.45 -7.97 1.97
CA GLU A 150 -2.90 -9.04 2.87
C GLU A 150 -4.19 -8.68 3.61
N LEU A 151 -4.39 -7.39 3.93
CA LEU A 151 -5.57 -6.91 4.64
C LEU A 151 -6.76 -6.68 3.70
N LEU A 152 -6.49 -6.37 2.43
CA LEU A 152 -7.50 -6.08 1.42
C LEU A 152 -8.03 -7.34 0.72
N LEU A 153 -7.20 -8.37 0.60
CA LEU A 153 -7.57 -9.59 -0.11
C LEU A 153 -8.41 -10.53 0.77
N PRO A 154 -9.47 -11.13 0.21
CA PRO A 154 -10.15 -12.22 0.87
C PRO A 154 -9.22 -13.42 1.09
N ALA A 155 -9.34 -14.04 2.25
CA ALA A 155 -8.61 -15.26 2.57
C ALA A 155 -8.95 -16.41 1.59
N GLY A 156 -8.03 -17.38 1.47
CA GLY A 156 -8.23 -18.57 0.64
C GLY A 156 -7.76 -18.38 -0.79
N ALA A 157 -8.57 -18.82 -1.76
CA ALA A 157 -8.17 -18.89 -3.17
C ALA A 157 -7.73 -17.54 -3.77
N PRO A 158 -8.36 -16.37 -3.47
CA PRO A 158 -7.92 -15.08 -4.01
C PRO A 158 -6.52 -14.68 -3.52
N ALA A 159 -6.27 -14.75 -2.22
CA ALA A 159 -4.95 -14.50 -1.63
C ALA A 159 -3.86 -15.43 -2.21
N GLN A 160 -4.16 -16.73 -2.36
CA GLN A 160 -3.24 -17.71 -2.96
C GLN A 160 -2.96 -17.40 -4.44
N ALA A 161 -3.97 -17.02 -5.20
CA ALA A 161 -3.85 -16.65 -6.61
C ALA A 161 -3.01 -15.38 -6.79
N PHE A 162 -3.23 -14.35 -5.95
CA PHE A 162 -2.39 -13.15 -5.90
C PHE A 162 -0.92 -13.50 -5.63
N GLN A 163 -0.66 -14.29 -4.60
CA GLN A 163 0.71 -14.71 -4.27
C GLN A 163 1.37 -15.49 -5.41
N ALA A 164 0.62 -16.37 -6.09
CA ALA A 164 1.09 -17.11 -7.24
C ALA A 164 1.43 -16.19 -8.42
N GLY A 165 0.55 -15.23 -8.75
CA GLY A 165 0.77 -14.26 -9.81
C GLY A 165 1.99 -13.36 -9.54
N TYR A 166 2.19 -12.96 -8.28
CA TYR A 166 3.37 -12.22 -7.88
C TYR A 166 4.66 -13.03 -8.10
N ARG A 167 4.65 -14.30 -7.69
CA ARG A 167 5.80 -15.23 -7.81
C ARG A 167 6.22 -15.52 -9.26
N GLU A 168 5.34 -15.33 -10.23
CA GLU A 168 5.69 -15.46 -11.65
C GLU A 168 6.68 -14.40 -12.13
N VAL A 169 6.73 -13.25 -11.46
CA VAL A 169 7.55 -12.10 -11.86
C VAL A 169 8.76 -11.94 -10.96
N ARG A 170 8.61 -12.13 -9.65
CA ARG A 170 9.70 -12.03 -8.69
C ARG A 170 9.48 -12.90 -7.46
N PRO A 171 10.55 -13.29 -6.73
CA PRO A 171 10.41 -14.03 -5.48
C PRO A 171 9.52 -13.30 -4.48
N TRP A 172 8.68 -14.07 -3.77
CA TRP A 172 7.88 -13.55 -2.66
C TRP A 172 8.80 -13.14 -1.49
N PRO A 173 8.73 -11.91 -0.97
CA PRO A 173 9.51 -11.51 0.20
C PRO A 173 8.95 -12.17 1.47
N ASP A 174 9.81 -12.39 2.47
CA ASP A 174 9.38 -12.87 3.78
C ASP A 174 8.73 -11.72 4.56
N LEU A 175 7.41 -11.78 4.78
CA LEU A 175 6.68 -10.74 5.49
C LEU A 175 6.75 -10.93 6.99
N ASN A 176 7.00 -12.14 7.49
CA ASN A 176 6.99 -12.48 8.92
C ASN A 176 7.72 -11.47 9.81
N PRO A 177 9.00 -11.12 9.55
CA PRO A 177 9.72 -10.20 10.43
C PRO A 177 9.18 -8.76 10.37
N HIS A 178 8.47 -8.40 9.30
CA HIS A 178 8.03 -7.03 9.01
C HIS A 178 6.55 -6.77 9.28
N ARG A 179 5.72 -7.81 9.23
CA ARG A 179 4.26 -7.74 9.21
C ARG A 179 3.70 -6.91 10.36
N ALA A 180 4.14 -7.16 11.59
CA ALA A 180 3.63 -6.44 12.76
C ALA A 180 3.94 -4.93 12.68
N ALA A 181 5.16 -4.56 12.30
CA ALA A 181 5.54 -3.15 12.12
C ALA A 181 4.76 -2.51 10.96
N CYS A 182 4.62 -3.21 9.84
CA CYS A 182 3.85 -2.74 8.68
C CYS A 182 2.37 -2.53 9.02
N ARG A 183 1.75 -3.44 9.76
CA ARG A 183 0.38 -3.27 10.27
C ARG A 183 0.26 -2.04 11.18
N LEU A 184 1.21 -1.79 12.07
CA LEU A 184 1.17 -0.57 12.91
C LEU A 184 1.29 0.71 12.07
N ILE A 185 2.10 0.70 11.01
CA ILE A 185 2.17 1.82 10.05
C ILE A 185 0.80 2.05 9.42
N LEU A 186 0.19 0.99 8.85
CA LEU A 186 -1.12 1.07 8.19
C LEU A 186 -2.25 1.48 9.15
N LEU A 187 -2.18 1.06 10.41
CA LEU A 187 -3.11 1.49 11.44
C LEU A 187 -2.99 2.99 11.73
N ALA A 188 -1.76 3.51 11.81
CA ALA A 188 -1.51 4.93 12.06
C ALA A 188 -1.90 5.82 10.87
N LEU A 189 -1.93 5.26 9.66
CA LEU A 189 -2.42 5.90 8.45
C LEU A 189 -3.96 5.80 8.31
N GLU A 190 -4.64 5.07 9.20
CA GLU A 190 -6.06 4.74 9.08
C GLU A 190 -6.45 4.18 7.70
N SER A 191 -5.55 3.40 7.08
CA SER A 191 -5.71 2.90 5.70
C SER A 191 -7.00 2.10 5.45
N GLU A 192 -7.59 1.54 6.51
CA GLU A 192 -8.89 0.84 6.47
C GLU A 192 -9.86 1.38 7.56
N GLY A 193 -9.74 2.68 7.85
CA GLY A 193 -10.47 3.41 8.88
C GLY A 193 -9.98 3.13 10.30
N THR A 194 -10.71 3.66 11.29
CA THR A 194 -10.41 3.48 12.71
C THR A 194 -10.65 2.03 13.16
N ARG A 195 -9.62 1.35 13.69
CA ARG A 195 -9.66 -0.06 14.14
C ARG A 195 -9.00 -0.23 15.51
N ASP A 196 -9.48 -1.19 16.31
CA ASP A 196 -8.79 -1.58 17.54
C ASP A 196 -7.40 -2.16 17.25
N ALA A 197 -6.35 -1.69 17.94
CA ALA A 197 -4.98 -2.08 17.65
C ALA A 197 -4.69 -3.56 17.92
N ALA A 198 -5.29 -4.14 18.96
CA ALA A 198 -5.08 -5.54 19.29
C ALA A 198 -5.73 -6.44 18.22
N GLN A 199 -6.97 -6.13 17.81
CA GLN A 199 -7.65 -6.83 16.72
C GLN A 199 -6.91 -6.67 15.39
N TRP A 200 -6.43 -5.46 15.10
CA TRP A 200 -5.67 -5.17 13.89
C TRP A 200 -4.39 -5.99 13.78
N LEU A 201 -3.61 -6.05 14.87
CA LEU A 201 -2.41 -6.88 14.93
C LEU A 201 -2.73 -8.38 14.83
N ALA A 202 -3.88 -8.81 15.35
CA ALA A 202 -4.33 -10.20 15.34
C ALA A 202 -4.95 -10.69 14.01
N GLN A 203 -5.05 -9.82 13.00
CA GLN A 203 -5.58 -10.22 11.68
C GLN A 203 -4.83 -11.43 11.11
N PRO A 204 -5.49 -12.35 10.42
CA PRO A 204 -4.85 -13.54 9.88
C PRO A 204 -3.78 -13.17 8.85
N ALA A 205 -2.70 -13.93 8.81
CA ALA A 205 -1.68 -13.84 7.77
C ALA A 205 -2.16 -14.63 6.53
N VAL A 206 -2.94 -14.01 5.65
CA VAL A 206 -3.56 -14.73 4.51
C VAL A 206 -2.63 -14.86 3.31
N LEU A 207 -1.57 -14.04 3.23
CA LEU A 207 -0.56 -14.10 2.16
C LEU A 207 0.69 -14.87 2.56
N GLU A 208 0.58 -15.76 3.55
CA GLU A 208 1.64 -16.71 3.91
C GLU A 208 1.06 -18.05 4.39
N THR A 209 1.19 -19.06 3.55
CA THR A 209 1.53 -20.42 4.00
C THR A 209 2.73 -20.88 3.17
N ALA A 210 3.74 -21.39 3.87
CA ALA A 210 4.77 -22.24 3.27
C ALA A 210 4.13 -23.47 2.60
#